data_AF-A0A960I2F8-F1
#
_entry.id   AF-A0A960I2F8-F1
#
_cell.length_a   1.000
_cell.length_b   1.000
_cell.length_c   1.000
_cell.angle_alpha   90.00
_cell.angle_beta   90.00
_cell.angle_gamma   90.00
#
_symmetry.space_group_name_H-M   'P 1'
#
loop_
_entity.id
_entity.type
_entity.pdbx_description
1 polymer ?
#
loop_
_entity_poly.entity_id
_entity_poly.type
_entity_poly.pdbx_seq_one_letter_code
_entity_poly.pdbx_strand_id
1 'polypeptide(L)'
;MEELPRGLHEALVTEGLRARLVALPDPDAVEQRALAAAEAADRIAWHVSREIERSLADVKEDDRAQVGIDVARSLLQRLGDLVTTDPSALPVESAMVLETVLSRRLDGSLEPIERPMIPLLDTTLLTNAPGEPSLWSQLRSEIDSADRVDVIMAFIRRSGIAPLLDALRRHTEKGRRLRVLTTTYTGSTEKTALDLLVDLGAEVRVSYDVTTTRLHAKAWVFHRATGISTAYVGSSNLTHSA
;
A
#
# COMPACT_ATOMS: atom_id res chain seq x y z
N MET A 1 14.73 -16.21 -29.87
CA MET A 1 13.83 -15.06 -29.72
C MET A 1 12.58 -15.60 -29.05
N GLU A 2 12.21 -15.14 -27.85
CA GLU A 2 11.03 -15.66 -27.17
C GLU A 2 9.77 -15.36 -27.99
N GLU A 3 9.02 -16.41 -28.31
CA GLU A 3 7.77 -16.35 -29.04
C GLU A 3 6.75 -15.50 -28.26
N LEU A 4 5.94 -14.68 -28.94
CA LEU A 4 4.89 -13.91 -28.28
C LEU A 4 3.80 -14.89 -27.80
N PRO A 5 3.55 -15.01 -26.48
CA PRO A 5 2.58 -15.97 -25.99
C PRO A 5 1.17 -15.56 -26.43
N ARG A 6 0.34 -16.55 -26.77
CA ARG A 6 -1.09 -16.34 -27.04
C ARG A 6 -1.79 -15.97 -25.73
N GLY A 7 -2.61 -14.92 -25.75
CA GLY A 7 -3.35 -14.46 -24.57
C GLY A 7 -3.74 -13.00 -24.66
N LEU A 8 -4.32 -12.47 -23.57
CA LEU A 8 -4.57 -11.04 -23.42
C LEU A 8 -3.26 -10.31 -23.13
N HIS A 9 -3.02 -9.23 -23.87
CA HIS A 9 -1.87 -8.35 -23.68
C HIS A 9 -2.35 -6.95 -23.37
N GLU A 10 -1.75 -6.33 -22.36
CA GLU A 10 -1.95 -4.92 -22.04
C GLU A 10 -0.57 -4.25 -21.99
N ALA A 11 -0.04 -3.94 -23.17
CA ALA A 11 1.30 -3.40 -23.35
C ALA A 11 1.33 -2.29 -24.40
N LEU A 12 2.18 -1.28 -24.18
CA LEU A 12 2.50 -0.32 -25.23
C LEU A 12 3.30 -1.02 -26.33
N VAL A 13 2.96 -0.73 -27.59
CA VAL A 13 3.66 -1.27 -28.75
C VAL A 13 5.01 -0.54 -28.90
N THR A 14 6.05 -1.14 -28.33
CA THR A 14 7.44 -0.68 -28.46
C THR A 14 8.02 -1.07 -29.83
N GLU A 15 9.18 -0.52 -30.19
CA GLU A 15 9.87 -0.92 -31.43
C GLU A 15 10.21 -2.41 -31.44
N GLY A 16 10.65 -2.95 -30.30
CA GLY A 16 10.93 -4.37 -30.13
C GLY A 16 9.67 -5.23 -30.23
N LEU A 17 8.56 -4.82 -29.62
CA LEU A 17 7.29 -5.53 -29.74
C LEU A 17 6.76 -5.48 -31.18
N ARG A 18 6.82 -4.32 -31.84
CA ARG A 18 6.45 -4.15 -33.24
C ARG A 18 7.24 -5.10 -34.16
N ALA A 19 8.56 -5.20 -33.98
CA ALA A 19 9.39 -6.12 -34.76
C ALA A 19 8.95 -7.59 -34.58
N ARG A 20 8.59 -7.99 -33.36
CA ARG A 20 8.09 -9.33 -33.08
C ARG A 20 6.69 -9.58 -33.64
N LEU A 21 5.79 -8.59 -33.59
CA LEU A 21 4.46 -8.67 -34.18
C LEU A 21 4.53 -8.84 -35.71
N VAL A 22 5.43 -8.12 -36.38
CA VAL A 22 5.67 -8.27 -37.83
C VAL A 22 6.22 -9.65 -38.19
N ALA A 23 6.95 -10.29 -37.27
CA ALA A 23 7.49 -11.63 -37.48
C ALA A 23 6.46 -12.75 -37.23
N LEU A 24 5.22 -12.43 -36.82
CA LEU A 24 4.19 -13.45 -36.60
C LEU A 24 3.72 -14.06 -37.93
N PRO A 25 3.42 -15.38 -37.97
CA PRO A 25 2.97 -16.04 -39.20
C PRO A 25 1.62 -15.54 -39.72
N ASP A 26 0.76 -15.08 -38.80
CA ASP A 26 -0.60 -14.63 -39.08
C ASP A 26 -0.81 -13.22 -38.49
N PRO A 27 -0.65 -12.17 -39.31
CA PRO A 27 -0.88 -10.79 -38.89
C PRO A 27 -2.34 -10.49 -38.53
N ASP A 28 -3.30 -11.23 -39.09
CA ASP A 28 -4.73 -11.02 -38.85
C ASP A 28 -5.16 -11.52 -37.46
N ALA A 29 -4.32 -12.35 -36.83
CA ALA A 29 -4.49 -12.80 -35.45
C ALA A 29 -4.06 -11.77 -34.38
N VAL A 30 -3.68 -10.55 -34.78
CA VAL A 30 -3.23 -9.48 -33.88
C VAL A 30 -4.28 -8.39 -33.76
N GLU A 31 -4.92 -8.31 -32.59
CA GLU A 31 -5.80 -7.19 -32.25
C GLU A 31 -5.02 -6.07 -31.55
N GLN A 32 -5.16 -4.85 -32.04
CA GLN A 32 -4.57 -3.64 -31.46
C GLN A 32 -5.62 -2.54 -31.37
N ARG A 33 -5.47 -1.67 -30.37
CA ARG A 33 -6.29 -0.46 -30.22
C ARG A 33 -5.41 0.76 -30.07
N ALA A 34 -5.94 1.92 -30.40
CA ALA A 34 -5.30 3.19 -30.07
C ALA A 34 -5.23 3.36 -28.53
N LEU A 35 -4.16 4.02 -28.07
CA LEU A 35 -4.02 4.44 -26.68
C LEU A 35 -5.02 5.58 -26.40
N ALA A 36 -5.89 5.40 -25.41
CA ALA A 36 -6.86 6.43 -25.07
C ALA A 36 -6.21 7.57 -24.27
N ALA A 37 -6.60 8.82 -24.54
CA ALA A 37 -6.03 9.98 -23.86
C ALA A 37 -6.17 9.92 -22.33
N ALA A 38 -7.28 9.35 -21.83
CA ALA A 38 -7.57 9.23 -20.40
C ALA A 38 -6.61 8.30 -19.64
N GLU A 39 -5.99 7.33 -20.32
CA GLU A 39 -5.04 6.38 -19.71
C GLU A 39 -3.59 6.65 -20.15
N ALA A 40 -3.36 7.55 -21.11
CA ALA A 40 -2.07 7.71 -21.76
C ALA A 40 -0.95 8.05 -20.75
N ALA A 41 -1.20 8.96 -19.81
CA ALA A 41 -0.22 9.34 -18.80
C ALA A 41 0.21 8.15 -17.93
N ASP A 42 -0.76 7.35 -17.47
CA ASP A 42 -0.52 6.16 -16.63
C ASP A 42 0.25 5.07 -17.39
N ARG A 43 -0.22 4.68 -18.58
CA ARG A 43 0.40 3.59 -19.36
C ARG A 43 1.82 3.93 -19.81
N ILE A 44 2.07 5.19 -20.20
CA ILE A 44 3.40 5.65 -20.62
C ILE A 44 4.33 5.71 -19.40
N ALA A 45 3.88 6.30 -18.28
CA ALA A 45 4.68 6.37 -17.07
C ALA A 45 5.08 4.99 -16.56
N TRP A 46 4.13 4.03 -16.54
CA TRP A 46 4.38 2.65 -16.13
C TRP A 46 5.39 1.92 -17.04
N HIS A 47 5.31 2.12 -18.36
CA HIS A 47 6.29 1.54 -19.26
C HIS A 47 7.70 2.10 -19.00
N VAL A 48 7.82 3.43 -18.91
CA VAL A 48 9.10 4.10 -18.66
C VAL A 48 9.68 3.72 -17.30
N SER A 49 8.87 3.65 -16.25
CA SER A 49 9.33 3.28 -14.91
C SER A 49 9.93 1.89 -14.88
N ARG A 50 9.33 0.92 -15.60
CA ARG A 50 9.86 -0.45 -15.70
C ARG A 50 11.20 -0.54 -16.43
N GLU A 51 11.43 0.30 -17.43
CA GLU A 51 12.73 0.34 -18.12
C GLU A 51 13.80 1.01 -17.25
N ILE A 52 13.44 2.05 -16.49
CA ILE A 52 14.33 2.69 -15.50
C ILE A 52 14.71 1.68 -14.42
N GLU A 53 13.73 1.02 -13.81
CA GLU A 53 13.95 0.02 -12.76
C GLU A 53 14.88 -1.10 -13.23
N ARG A 54 14.61 -1.67 -14.41
CA ARG A 54 15.45 -2.73 -15.00
C ARG A 54 16.88 -2.25 -15.22
N SER A 55 17.06 -1.06 -15.79
CA SER A 55 18.38 -0.51 -16.08
C SER A 55 19.18 -0.22 -14.80
N LEU A 56 18.51 0.26 -13.74
CA LEU A 56 19.16 0.49 -12.43
C LEU A 56 19.45 -0.81 -11.68
N ALA A 57 18.65 -1.86 -11.87
CA ALA A 57 18.93 -3.17 -11.28
C ALA A 57 20.25 -3.77 -11.81
N ASP A 58 20.60 -3.51 -13.06
CA ASP A 58 21.85 -3.94 -13.70
C ASP A 58 23.09 -3.15 -13.21
N VAL A 59 22.89 -2.00 -12.55
CA VAL A 59 23.97 -1.25 -11.91
C VAL A 59 24.46 -2.00 -10.67
N LYS A 60 25.78 -1.95 -10.44
CA LYS A 60 26.42 -2.50 -9.24
C LYS A 60 25.76 -1.95 -7.98
N GLU A 61 25.52 -2.82 -7.00
CA GLU A 61 24.79 -2.49 -5.77
C GLU A 61 25.33 -1.25 -5.04
N ASP A 62 26.65 -1.16 -4.85
CA ASP A 62 27.31 -0.04 -4.16
C ASP A 62 27.08 1.32 -4.85
N ASP A 63 26.92 1.33 -6.18
CA ASP A 63 26.79 2.54 -6.99
C ASP A 63 25.32 2.86 -7.34
N ARG A 64 24.42 1.89 -7.16
CA ARG A 64 23.03 1.94 -7.64
C ARG A 64 22.27 3.15 -7.12
N ALA A 65 22.46 3.50 -5.85
CA ALA A 65 21.78 4.65 -5.25
C ALA A 65 22.21 5.97 -5.90
N GLN A 66 23.52 6.20 -6.03
CA GLN A 66 24.05 7.44 -6.61
C GLN A 66 23.69 7.53 -8.10
N VAL A 67 23.91 6.46 -8.86
CA VAL A 67 23.54 6.41 -10.28
C VAL A 67 22.04 6.63 -10.46
N GLY A 68 21.21 6.05 -9.58
CA GLY A 68 19.77 6.25 -9.58
C GLY A 68 19.37 7.72 -9.39
N ILE A 69 20.03 8.44 -8.47
CA ILE A 69 19.79 9.88 -8.25
C ILE A 69 20.21 10.70 -9.49
N ASP A 70 21.37 10.40 -10.06
CA ASP A 70 21.88 11.12 -11.24
C ASP A 70 20.97 10.92 -12.46
N VAL A 71 20.50 9.68 -12.66
CA VAL A 71 19.50 9.32 -13.67
C VAL A 71 18.19 10.06 -13.42
N ALA A 72 17.66 10.03 -12.19
CA ALA A 72 16.41 10.71 -11.86
C ALA A 72 16.47 12.22 -12.10
N ARG A 73 17.57 12.88 -11.69
CA ARG A 73 17.80 14.31 -11.93
C ARG A 73 17.85 14.63 -13.42
N SER A 74 18.62 13.86 -14.18
CA SER A 74 18.76 14.05 -15.64
C SER A 74 17.44 13.88 -16.38
N LEU A 75 16.64 12.86 -16.01
CA LEU A 75 15.34 12.60 -16.60
C LEU A 75 14.32 13.69 -16.27
N LEU A 76 14.25 14.14 -15.01
CA LEU A 76 13.33 15.19 -14.58
C LEU A 76 13.66 16.54 -15.22
N GLN A 77 14.95 16.87 -15.38
CA GLN A 77 15.37 18.06 -16.11
C GLN A 77 14.92 18.00 -17.58
N ARG A 78 15.18 16.88 -18.26
CA ARG A 78 14.75 16.70 -19.66
C ARG A 78 13.24 16.70 -19.81
N LEU A 79 12.50 16.18 -18.82
CA LEU A 79 11.04 16.26 -18.81
C LEU A 79 10.57 17.72 -18.71
N GLY A 80 11.24 18.55 -17.90
CA GLY A 80 10.96 19.98 -17.77
C GLY A 80 11.14 20.79 -19.06
N ASP A 81 12.00 20.31 -19.99
CA ASP A 81 12.14 20.92 -21.33
C ASP A 81 10.94 20.64 -22.24
N LEU A 82 10.18 19.57 -21.97
CA LEU A 82 9.09 19.09 -22.82
C LEU A 82 7.71 19.47 -22.28
N VAL A 83 7.56 19.47 -20.96
CA VAL A 83 6.30 19.73 -20.26
C VAL A 83 6.57 20.52 -18.99
N THR A 84 5.54 21.21 -18.48
CA THR A 84 5.65 21.91 -17.20
C THR A 84 5.85 20.92 -16.06
N THR A 85 6.93 21.09 -15.30
CA THR A 85 7.26 20.29 -14.11
C THR A 85 7.48 21.18 -12.90
N ASP A 86 7.38 20.59 -11.70
CA ASP A 86 7.75 21.24 -10.45
C ASP A 86 9.28 21.14 -10.25
N PRO A 87 10.03 22.27 -10.23
CA PRO A 87 11.48 22.23 -10.03
C PRO A 87 11.91 21.65 -8.69
N SER A 88 11.02 21.63 -7.67
CA SER A 88 11.30 21.09 -6.35
C SER A 88 11.27 19.56 -6.29
N ALA A 89 10.80 18.89 -7.36
CA ALA A 89 10.76 17.43 -7.45
C ALA A 89 12.13 16.79 -7.70
N LEU A 90 13.18 17.57 -7.95
CA LEU A 90 14.54 17.06 -8.16
C LEU A 90 15.11 16.48 -6.85
N PRO A 91 15.52 15.20 -6.81
CA PRO A 91 16.09 14.62 -5.60
C PRO A 91 17.46 15.24 -5.30
N VAL A 92 17.80 15.35 -4.01
CA VAL A 92 19.12 15.82 -3.57
C VAL A 92 20.21 14.80 -3.89
N GLU A 93 21.44 15.28 -4.07
CA GLU A 93 22.57 14.46 -4.52
C GLU A 93 22.98 13.38 -3.51
N SER A 94 22.68 13.57 -2.22
CA SER A 94 23.09 12.66 -1.13
C SER A 94 22.33 11.33 -1.06
N ALA A 95 21.40 11.06 -1.98
CA ALA A 95 20.62 9.81 -2.03
C ALA A 95 19.92 9.44 -0.70
N MET A 96 19.38 10.45 0.01
CA MET A 96 18.73 10.25 1.31
C MET A 96 17.23 10.01 1.18
N VAL A 97 16.70 9.09 2.00
CA VAL A 97 15.26 8.85 2.14
C VAL A 97 14.79 9.43 3.48
N LEU A 98 13.72 10.23 3.45
CA LEU A 98 13.07 10.72 4.66
C LEU A 98 12.20 9.62 5.26
N GLU A 99 12.67 9.00 6.34
CA GLU A 99 11.91 7.93 7.01
C GLU A 99 10.93 8.44 8.07
N THR A 100 11.31 9.47 8.82
CA THR A 100 10.50 9.95 9.94
C THR A 100 10.81 11.40 10.30
N VAL A 101 9.79 12.12 10.75
CA VAL A 101 9.91 13.43 11.40
C VAL A 101 9.29 13.30 12.78
N LEU A 102 10.13 13.36 13.82
CA LEU A 102 9.70 13.17 15.21
C LEU A 102 9.42 14.52 15.89
N SER A 103 8.47 14.49 16.82
CA SER A 103 8.20 15.62 17.72
C SER A 103 9.02 15.50 19.00
N ARG A 104 9.23 16.63 19.69
CA ARG A 104 9.84 16.64 21.02
C ARG A 104 8.77 16.70 22.11
N ARG A 105 9.02 16.01 23.21
CA ARG A 105 8.27 16.11 24.46
C ARG A 105 8.67 17.38 25.21
N LEU A 106 7.90 17.72 26.25
CA LEU A 106 8.16 18.89 27.11
C LEU A 106 9.51 18.83 27.82
N ASP A 107 10.02 17.62 28.09
CA ASP A 107 11.35 17.37 28.67
C ASP A 107 12.49 17.44 27.64
N GLY A 108 12.19 17.75 26.37
CA GLY A 108 13.14 17.83 25.27
C GLY A 108 13.47 16.49 24.59
N SER A 109 13.03 15.36 25.14
CA SER A 109 13.23 14.04 24.53
C SER A 109 12.42 13.88 23.24
N LEU A 110 12.88 13.06 22.29
CA LEU A 110 12.11 12.76 21.08
C LEU A 110 10.99 11.78 21.42
N GLU A 111 9.79 12.03 20.90
CA GLU A 111 8.70 11.06 20.92
C GLU A 111 8.97 10.00 19.84
N PRO A 112 9.27 8.74 20.21
CA PRO A 112 9.52 7.70 19.24
C PRO A 112 8.21 7.29 18.57
N ILE A 113 8.31 6.89 17.30
CA ILE A 113 7.23 6.26 16.54
C ILE A 113 7.65 4.83 16.23
N GLU A 114 6.81 3.86 16.58
CA GLU A 114 7.05 2.44 16.26
C GLU A 114 7.09 2.26 14.73
N ARG A 115 8.07 1.50 14.24
CA ARG A 115 8.25 1.26 12.81
C ARG A 115 7.69 -0.12 12.45
N PRO A 116 6.92 -0.24 11.34
CA PRO A 116 6.59 -1.54 10.80
C PRO A 116 7.84 -2.24 10.29
N MET A 117 7.81 -3.58 10.30
CA MET A 117 8.93 -4.37 9.80
C MET A 117 8.95 -4.40 8.27
N ILE A 118 7.76 -4.33 7.66
CA ILE A 118 7.59 -4.15 6.22
C ILE A 118 7.68 -2.65 5.92
N PRO A 119 8.55 -2.22 4.98
CA PRO A 119 8.60 -0.84 4.53
C PRO A 119 7.24 -0.36 4.00
N LEU A 120 6.88 0.90 4.26
CA LEU A 120 5.53 1.41 3.96
C LEU A 120 5.17 1.42 2.46
N LEU A 121 6.16 1.32 1.57
CA LEU A 121 5.98 1.29 0.12
C LEU A 121 6.01 -0.13 -0.47
N ASP A 122 6.34 -1.13 0.36
CA ASP A 122 6.50 -2.50 -0.10
C ASP A 122 5.18 -3.27 -0.04
N THR A 123 4.95 -4.09 -1.05
CA THR A 123 3.85 -5.07 -1.03
C THR A 123 4.40 -6.41 -0.53
N THR A 124 3.82 -6.95 0.53
CA THR A 124 4.26 -8.21 1.14
C THR A 124 3.09 -9.15 1.38
N LEU A 125 3.29 -10.44 1.13
CA LEU A 125 2.35 -11.51 1.48
C LEU A 125 2.66 -12.02 2.90
N LEU A 126 1.68 -11.92 3.80
CA LEU A 126 1.78 -12.48 5.16
C LEU A 126 1.04 -13.81 5.21
N THR A 127 1.72 -14.89 5.60
CA THR A 127 1.11 -16.23 5.69
C THR A 127 0.98 -16.76 7.12
N ASN A 128 1.44 -15.99 8.12
CA ASN A 128 1.52 -16.39 9.53
C ASN A 128 2.30 -17.70 9.74
N ALA A 129 3.27 -18.00 8.86
CA ALA A 129 4.11 -19.18 9.01
C ALA A 129 5.04 -19.04 10.24
N PRO A 130 5.46 -20.15 10.88
CA PRO A 130 6.42 -20.09 11.98
C PRO A 130 7.71 -19.36 11.57
N GLY A 131 8.05 -18.28 12.27
CA GLY A 131 9.21 -17.44 11.97
C GLY A 131 8.90 -16.20 11.11
N GLU A 132 7.68 -16.07 10.58
CA GLU A 132 7.23 -14.85 9.90
C GLU A 132 6.69 -13.80 10.91
N PRO A 133 6.73 -12.51 10.56
CA PRO A 133 5.98 -11.47 11.24
C PRO A 133 4.51 -11.86 11.43
N SER A 134 4.03 -11.86 12.67
CA SER A 134 2.60 -12.06 12.90
C SER A 134 1.81 -10.84 12.41
N LEU A 135 0.62 -11.06 11.84
CA LEU A 135 -0.27 -9.98 11.44
C LEU A 135 -0.50 -8.98 12.58
N TRP A 136 -0.68 -9.45 13.82
CA TRP A 136 -0.88 -8.57 14.98
C TRP A 136 0.31 -7.66 15.27
N SER A 137 1.55 -8.15 15.08
CA SER A 137 2.73 -7.32 15.25
C SER A 137 2.80 -6.19 14.22
N GLN A 138 2.43 -6.48 12.97
CA GLN A 138 2.40 -5.49 11.90
C GLN A 138 1.27 -4.48 12.09
N LEU A 139 0.05 -4.94 12.35
CA LEU A 139 -1.07 -4.04 12.62
C LEU A 139 -0.79 -3.10 13.79
N ARG A 140 -0.14 -3.61 14.86
CA ARG A 140 0.20 -2.80 16.02
C ARG A 140 1.21 -1.68 15.70
N SER A 141 2.26 -2.00 14.95
CA SER A 141 3.32 -1.03 14.61
C SER A 141 2.83 0.06 13.63
N GLU A 142 1.76 -0.21 12.89
CA GLU A 142 1.14 0.75 11.98
C GLU A 142 0.31 1.82 12.72
N ILE A 143 -0.32 1.47 13.85
CA ILE A 143 -1.28 2.32 14.57
C ILE A 143 -0.66 3.65 15.02
N ASP A 144 0.55 3.64 15.60
CA ASP A 144 1.11 4.83 16.22
C ASP A 144 1.50 5.92 15.21
N SER A 145 1.85 5.53 13.98
CA SER A 145 2.16 6.46 12.89
C SER A 145 0.92 6.91 12.09
N ALA A 146 -0.25 6.30 12.31
CA ALA A 146 -1.48 6.62 11.60
C ALA A 146 -2.19 7.84 12.20
N ASP A 147 -2.80 8.66 11.35
CA ASP A 147 -3.70 9.75 11.73
C ASP A 147 -5.18 9.32 11.70
N ARG A 148 -5.49 8.31 10.88
CA ARG A 148 -6.79 7.63 10.87
C ARG A 148 -6.61 6.14 10.63
N VAL A 149 -7.36 5.34 11.37
CA VAL A 149 -7.45 3.89 11.18
C VAL A 149 -8.88 3.55 10.77
N ASP A 150 -9.02 2.91 9.61
CA ASP A 150 -10.28 2.41 9.12
C ASP A 150 -10.24 0.88 9.09
N VAL A 151 -11.24 0.25 9.72
CA VAL A 151 -11.35 -1.20 9.82
C VAL A 151 -12.68 -1.64 9.23
N ILE A 152 -12.63 -2.61 8.32
CA ILE A 152 -13.80 -3.39 7.93
C ILE A 152 -13.54 -4.83 8.31
N MET A 153 -14.40 -5.40 9.14
CA MET A 153 -14.20 -6.75 9.64
C MET A 153 -15.52 -7.51 9.70
N ALA A 154 -15.54 -8.68 9.08
CA ALA A 154 -16.69 -9.57 9.09
C ALA A 154 -17.02 -9.98 10.53
N PHE A 155 -16.02 -10.47 11.29
CA PHE A 155 -16.20 -10.95 12.67
C PHE A 155 -15.25 -10.25 13.62
N ILE A 156 -15.79 -9.75 14.73
CA ILE A 156 -15.01 -9.12 15.80
C ILE A 156 -15.29 -9.83 17.12
N ARG A 157 -14.27 -10.47 17.68
CA ARG A 157 -14.31 -11.08 19.02
C ARG A 157 -13.38 -10.36 19.97
N ARG A 158 -13.68 -10.38 21.26
CA ARG A 158 -12.86 -9.76 22.30
C ARG A 158 -11.44 -10.30 22.27
N SER A 159 -11.28 -11.61 22.07
CA SER A 159 -9.98 -12.27 22.03
C SER A 159 -9.11 -11.83 20.85
N GLY A 160 -9.71 -11.41 19.73
CA GLY A 160 -8.96 -10.97 18.56
C GLY A 160 -8.61 -9.49 18.57
N ILE A 161 -9.40 -8.64 19.23
CA ILE A 161 -9.03 -7.22 19.41
C ILE A 161 -8.09 -6.98 20.58
N ALA A 162 -8.06 -7.90 21.56
CA ALA A 162 -7.28 -7.76 22.79
C ALA A 162 -5.80 -7.36 22.56
N PRO A 163 -5.06 -7.94 21.59
CA PRO A 163 -3.66 -7.56 21.34
C PRO A 163 -3.46 -6.12 20.88
N LEU A 164 -4.51 -5.46 20.36
CA LEU A 164 -4.45 -4.12 19.79
C LEU A 164 -5.04 -3.04 20.70
N LEU A 165 -5.76 -3.42 21.77
CA LEU A 165 -6.54 -2.47 22.60
C LEU A 165 -5.69 -1.31 23.13
N ASP A 166 -4.47 -1.57 23.61
CA ASP A 166 -3.64 -0.51 24.18
C ASP A 166 -3.11 0.45 23.11
N ALA A 167 -2.81 -0.04 21.91
CA ALA A 167 -2.39 0.81 20.79
C ALA A 167 -3.56 1.65 20.28
N LEU A 168 -4.74 1.04 20.12
CA LEU A 168 -5.97 1.73 19.71
C LEU A 168 -6.40 2.79 20.74
N ARG A 169 -6.25 2.51 22.04
CA ARG A 169 -6.53 3.48 23.11
C ARG A 169 -5.62 4.71 22.99
N ARG A 170 -4.31 4.52 22.86
CA ARG A 170 -3.37 5.64 22.68
C ARG A 170 -3.68 6.45 21.42
N HIS A 171 -4.08 5.77 20.33
CA HIS A 171 -4.45 6.42 19.09
C HIS A 171 -5.65 7.36 19.28
N THR A 172 -6.73 6.89 19.90
CA THR A 172 -7.93 7.70 20.11
C THR A 172 -7.73 8.77 21.19
N GLU A 173 -6.93 8.51 22.23
CA GLU A 173 -6.53 9.51 23.24
C GLU A 173 -5.72 10.67 22.64
N LYS A 174 -4.95 10.42 21.57
CA LYS A 174 -4.28 11.46 20.75
C LYS A 174 -5.28 12.26 19.89
N GLY A 175 -6.59 12.02 20.00
CA GLY A 175 -7.64 12.66 19.21
C GLY A 175 -7.74 12.16 17.77
N ARG A 176 -7.07 11.05 17.45
CA ARG A 176 -7.04 10.49 16.10
C ARG A 176 -8.22 9.56 15.85
N ARG A 177 -8.66 9.50 14.59
CA ARG A 177 -9.93 8.86 14.24
C ARG A 177 -9.76 7.34 14.08
N LEU A 178 -10.69 6.58 14.65
CA LEU A 178 -10.81 5.13 14.47
C LEU A 178 -12.24 4.84 13.99
N ARG A 179 -12.39 4.24 12.80
CA ARG A 179 -13.70 3.82 12.25
C ARG A 179 -13.75 2.33 12.08
N VAL A 180 -14.87 1.73 12.46
CA VAL A 180 -15.07 0.28 12.38
C VAL A 180 -16.40 -0.02 11.69
N LEU A 181 -16.34 -0.77 10.60
CA LEU A 181 -17.49 -1.35 9.92
C LEU A 181 -17.54 -2.86 10.16
N THR A 182 -18.67 -3.36 10.62
CA THR A 182 -18.86 -4.80 10.84
C THR A 182 -20.28 -5.25 10.54
N THR A 183 -20.57 -6.53 10.72
CA THR A 183 -21.90 -7.12 10.52
C THR A 183 -22.24 -8.12 11.62
N THR A 184 -23.52 -8.40 11.78
CA THR A 184 -24.05 -9.49 12.62
C THR A 184 -24.49 -10.72 11.82
N TYR A 185 -24.27 -10.76 10.49
CA TYR A 185 -24.83 -11.80 9.60
C TYR A 185 -24.60 -13.24 10.07
N THR A 186 -23.41 -13.57 10.58
CA THR A 186 -23.09 -14.94 11.05
C THR A 186 -23.23 -15.12 12.57
N GLY A 187 -23.64 -14.08 13.30
CA GLY A 187 -23.66 -14.08 14.77
C GLY A 187 -22.28 -14.20 15.45
N SER A 188 -21.19 -14.06 14.70
CA SER A 188 -19.82 -14.25 15.24
C SER A 188 -19.22 -13.01 15.90
N THR A 189 -19.83 -11.84 15.71
CA THR A 189 -19.39 -10.58 16.32
C THR A 189 -19.94 -10.47 17.74
N GLU A 190 -19.05 -10.27 18.70
CA GLU A 190 -19.40 -10.19 20.13
C GLU A 190 -19.75 -8.75 20.50
N LYS A 191 -20.92 -8.55 21.15
CA LYS A 191 -21.32 -7.23 21.67
C LYS A 191 -20.23 -6.62 22.56
N THR A 192 -19.63 -7.42 23.44
CA THR A 192 -18.56 -6.99 24.34
C THR A 192 -17.33 -6.47 23.61
N ALA A 193 -17.02 -7.00 22.42
CA ALA A 193 -15.93 -6.50 21.59
C ALA A 193 -16.27 -5.14 20.97
N LEU A 194 -17.53 -4.93 20.57
CA LEU A 194 -18.00 -3.65 20.05
C LEU A 194 -18.06 -2.59 21.14
N ASP A 195 -18.56 -2.94 22.34
CA ASP A 195 -18.60 -2.05 23.49
C ASP A 195 -17.18 -1.55 23.82
N LEU A 196 -16.18 -2.45 23.85
CA LEU A 196 -14.78 -2.07 24.06
C LEU A 196 -14.29 -1.07 23.01
N LEU A 197 -14.61 -1.25 21.74
CA LEU A 197 -14.20 -0.31 20.68
C LEU A 197 -14.89 1.05 20.83
N VAL A 198 -16.18 1.08 21.17
CA VAL A 198 -16.93 2.32 21.43
C VAL A 198 -16.35 3.05 22.65
N ASP A 199 -16.01 2.32 23.72
CA ASP A 199 -15.41 2.88 24.94
C ASP A 199 -14.04 3.50 24.67
N LEU A 200 -13.30 2.99 23.68
CA LEU A 200 -12.06 3.62 23.21
C LEU A 200 -12.31 4.91 22.39
N GLY A 201 -13.55 5.21 22.00
CA GLY A 201 -13.88 6.35 21.14
C GLY A 201 -13.95 6.02 19.65
N ALA A 202 -14.04 4.73 19.28
CA ALA A 202 -14.21 4.33 17.88
C ALA A 202 -15.60 4.67 17.35
N GLU A 203 -15.67 5.09 16.08
CA GLU A 203 -16.92 5.19 15.33
C GLU A 203 -17.31 3.82 14.77
N VAL A 204 -18.15 3.09 15.50
CA VAL A 204 -18.60 1.75 15.10
C VAL A 204 -19.92 1.82 14.35
N ARG A 205 -19.99 1.20 13.16
CA ARG A 205 -21.25 0.95 12.44
C ARG A 205 -21.40 -0.54 12.16
N VAL A 206 -22.61 -1.03 12.43
CA VAL A 206 -22.94 -2.45 12.31
C VAL A 206 -24.03 -2.61 11.25
N SER A 207 -23.77 -3.43 10.24
CA SER A 207 -24.81 -3.89 9.32
C SER A 207 -25.58 -5.04 9.96
N TYR A 208 -26.86 -4.78 10.21
CA TYR A 208 -27.83 -5.78 10.67
C TYR A 208 -28.53 -6.52 9.53
N ASP A 209 -28.20 -6.21 8.27
CA ASP A 209 -28.72 -6.95 7.13
C ASP A 209 -28.15 -8.38 7.14
N VAL A 210 -29.04 -9.34 7.37
CA VAL A 210 -28.70 -10.77 7.40
C VAL A 210 -29.18 -11.53 6.17
N THR A 211 -29.76 -10.85 5.18
CA THR A 211 -30.43 -11.49 4.04
C THR A 211 -29.78 -11.15 2.71
N THR A 212 -29.50 -9.88 2.43
CA THR A 212 -29.06 -9.45 1.10
C THR A 212 -27.55 -9.30 1.00
N THR A 213 -26.91 -8.72 2.02
CA THR A 213 -25.48 -8.39 1.97
C THR A 213 -24.68 -9.24 2.93
N ARG A 214 -23.89 -10.18 2.40
CA ARG A 214 -22.97 -11.00 3.21
C ARG A 214 -21.61 -10.33 3.31
N LEU A 215 -21.49 -9.32 4.17
CA LEU A 215 -20.21 -8.66 4.42
C LEU A 215 -19.21 -9.67 5.01
N HIS A 216 -18.24 -10.06 4.19
CA HIS A 216 -17.14 -10.95 4.59
C HIS A 216 -15.76 -10.32 4.34
N ALA A 217 -15.72 -9.02 4.06
CA ALA A 217 -14.50 -8.26 3.87
C ALA A 217 -13.73 -8.13 5.19
N LYS A 218 -12.40 -8.12 5.06
CA LYS A 218 -11.45 -7.98 6.17
C LYS A 218 -10.32 -7.12 5.68
N ALA A 219 -10.30 -5.88 6.15
CA ALA A 219 -9.23 -4.97 5.83
C ALA A 219 -8.98 -3.99 6.97
N TRP A 220 -7.71 -3.66 7.14
CA TRP A 220 -7.23 -2.52 7.90
C TRP A 220 -6.64 -1.52 6.93
N VAL A 221 -6.96 -0.24 7.10
CA VAL A 221 -6.36 0.84 6.32
C VAL A 221 -5.83 1.89 7.29
N PHE A 222 -4.54 2.16 7.21
CA PHE A 222 -3.84 3.14 8.02
C PHE A 222 -3.52 4.34 7.15
N HIS A 223 -4.17 5.47 7.47
CA HIS A 223 -3.99 6.72 6.74
C HIS A 223 -3.04 7.63 7.50
N ARG A 224 -2.13 8.25 6.74
CA ARG A 224 -1.15 9.22 7.26
C ARG A 224 -1.25 10.52 6.49
N ALA A 225 -1.12 11.64 7.18
CA ALA A 225 -1.07 12.98 6.59
C ALA A 225 0.16 13.16 5.67
N THR A 226 1.16 12.29 5.78
CA THR A 226 2.32 12.23 4.87
C THR A 226 1.96 11.82 3.44
N GLY A 227 0.73 11.35 3.20
CA GLY A 227 0.29 10.82 1.91
C GLY A 227 0.55 9.32 1.73
N ILE A 228 1.28 8.69 2.66
CA ILE A 228 1.61 7.25 2.60
C ILE A 228 0.61 6.46 3.43
N SER A 229 -0.29 5.74 2.75
CA SER A 229 -1.26 4.85 3.40
C SER A 229 -0.88 3.40 3.19
N THR A 230 -1.07 2.58 4.21
CA THR A 230 -0.87 1.12 4.16
C THR A 230 -2.21 0.43 4.34
N ALA A 231 -2.39 -0.69 3.65
CA ALA A 231 -3.60 -1.51 3.76
C ALA A 231 -3.24 -2.97 3.93
N TYR A 232 -3.90 -3.64 4.89
CA TYR A 232 -3.79 -5.07 5.11
C TYR A 232 -5.12 -5.68 4.72
N VAL A 233 -5.13 -6.50 3.67
CA VAL A 233 -6.33 -7.12 3.10
C VAL A 233 -6.13 -8.63 3.06
N GLY A 234 -7.07 -9.40 3.59
CA GLY A 234 -6.90 -10.86 3.65
C GLY A 234 -8.07 -11.64 4.23
N SER A 235 -7.79 -12.87 4.65
CA SER A 235 -8.77 -13.80 5.22
C SER A 235 -8.84 -13.77 6.76
N SER A 236 -7.83 -13.19 7.42
CA SER A 236 -7.75 -13.12 8.89
C SER A 236 -8.79 -12.18 9.49
N ASN A 237 -9.64 -12.74 10.37
CA ASN A 237 -10.60 -11.97 11.17
C ASN A 237 -9.94 -11.46 12.46
N LEU A 238 -10.64 -10.60 13.21
CA LEU A 238 -10.28 -10.24 14.58
C LEU A 238 -10.68 -11.36 15.54
N THR A 239 -9.98 -12.50 15.46
CA THR A 239 -10.14 -13.66 16.35
C THR A 239 -8.78 -14.25 16.74
N HIS A 240 -8.68 -14.89 17.92
CA HIS A 240 -7.42 -15.49 18.41
C HIS A 240 -6.78 -16.53 17.45
N SER A 241 -7.59 -17.24 16.66
CA SER A 241 -7.13 -18.30 15.76
C SER A 241 -6.84 -17.83 14.32
N ALA A 242 -6.93 -16.53 14.05
CA ALA A 242 -6.78 -15.95 12.72
C ALA A 242 -5.42 -15.28 12.52
#